data_AF-A0A3B9IF45-F1
#
_entry.id   AF-A0A3B9IF45-F1
#
_cell.length_a   1.000
_cell.length_b   1.000
_cell.length_c   1.000
_cell.angle_alpha   90.00
_cell.angle_beta   90.00
_cell.angle_gamma   90.00
#
_symmetry.space_group_name_H-M   'P 1'
#
loop_
_entity.id
_entity.type
_entity.pdbx_description
1 polymer ?
#
loop_
_entity_poly.entity_id
_entity_poly.type
_entity_poly.pdbx_seq_one_letter_code
_entity_poly.pdbx_strand_id
1 'polypeptide(L)'
;MPISFRLPAMAAATGLVAAVIALPAVAQQSGPRVLVPQAPVAPTAPAAPTQPGVSQPAGQQQPATRRASVALPPKVAEEAERLGRAWLARIQPKAPEVKPDLAQAYAAQDRFLAAAMPSRPAQLGWKLTLTARTTQEMFGARAPVVGRIFAGQILENGADVPRDVGARPTVEVDLAVTVKDAGIMQATNPLEVAAHLATVSAYIDVPDLLLASGEPLNAETLAMINAGMRTGVVGKAVPVQPTPEFVAAMAEMQVKVLDGHGGLIV
;
A
#
# COMPACT_ATOMS: atom_id res chain seq x y z
N MET A 1 20.15 -5.44 20.47
CA MET A 1 20.81 -6.09 19.31
C MET A 1 20.65 -5.17 18.12
N PRO A 2 21.71 -4.60 17.52
CA PRO A 2 21.55 -3.76 16.34
C PRO A 2 21.23 -4.63 15.13
N ILE A 3 20.14 -4.28 14.42
CA ILE A 3 19.81 -4.84 13.11
C ILE A 3 20.64 -4.02 12.10
N SER A 4 21.50 -4.66 11.31
CA SER A 4 22.36 -4.00 10.32
C SER A 4 21.90 -4.30 8.90
N PHE A 5 21.83 -3.26 8.07
CA PHE A 5 21.58 -3.33 6.62
C PHE A 5 22.80 -2.74 5.89
N ARG A 6 23.11 -3.19 4.68
CA ARG A 6 24.19 -2.65 3.84
C ARG A 6 23.60 -1.92 2.65
N LEU A 7 23.89 -0.63 2.52
CA LEU A 7 23.58 0.18 1.33
C LEU A 7 24.89 0.68 0.70
N PRO A 8 25.07 0.62 -0.63
CA PRO A 8 26.16 1.30 -1.30
C PRO A 8 25.91 2.81 -1.33
N ALA A 9 26.96 3.62 -1.13
CA ALA A 9 26.88 5.06 -0.95
C ALA A 9 25.98 5.78 -1.99
N MET A 10 25.01 6.55 -1.50
CA MET A 10 24.28 7.59 -2.21
C MET A 10 24.08 8.80 -1.29
N ALA A 11 24.06 9.99 -1.90
CA ALA A 11 24.00 11.28 -1.24
C ALA A 11 22.70 11.44 -0.42
N ALA A 12 22.87 12.04 0.76
CA ALA A 12 21.82 12.23 1.76
C ALA A 12 20.64 13.06 1.23
N ALA A 13 19.44 12.52 1.38
CA ALA A 13 18.18 13.26 1.30
C ALA A 13 17.45 13.13 2.63
N THR A 14 17.01 14.27 3.16
CA THR A 14 16.50 14.46 4.51
C THR A 14 15.07 13.93 4.67
N GLY A 15 14.90 12.98 5.60
CA GLY A 15 13.74 12.77 6.48
C GLY A 15 12.33 12.75 5.88
N LEU A 16 11.82 11.54 5.62
CA LEU A 16 10.39 11.24 5.62
C LEU A 16 10.19 9.87 6.29
N VAL A 17 9.31 9.79 7.29
CA VAL A 17 8.91 8.53 7.93
C VAL A 17 7.54 8.16 7.41
N ALA A 18 7.49 7.18 6.52
CA ALA A 18 6.27 6.56 6.02
C ALA A 18 5.94 5.28 6.81
N ALA A 19 4.65 5.06 7.05
CA ALA A 19 4.16 3.88 7.76
C ALA A 19 3.52 2.93 6.75
N VAL A 20 4.01 1.69 6.72
CA VAL A 20 3.43 0.60 5.93
C VAL A 20 2.47 -0.19 6.79
N ILE A 21 1.21 -0.33 6.35
CA ILE A 21 0.15 -1.07 7.03
C ILE A 21 -0.19 -2.31 6.19
N ALA A 22 0.24 -3.50 6.62
CA ALA A 22 -0.15 -4.77 6.02
C ALA A 22 -1.32 -5.41 6.80
N LEU A 23 -2.34 -5.90 6.08
CA LEU A 23 -3.43 -6.71 6.65
C LEU A 23 -3.16 -8.20 6.34
N PRO A 24 -3.49 -9.15 7.24
CA PRO A 24 -3.36 -10.56 6.93
C PRO A 24 -4.37 -10.98 5.85
N ALA A 25 -3.90 -11.70 4.84
CA ALA A 25 -4.75 -12.33 3.83
C ALA A 25 -5.61 -13.44 4.47
N VAL A 26 -6.93 -13.38 4.30
CA VAL A 26 -7.83 -14.49 4.66
C VAL A 26 -7.54 -15.66 3.71
N ALA A 27 -7.00 -16.74 4.26
CA ALA A 27 -6.78 -17.98 3.54
C ALA A 27 -8.13 -18.63 3.17
N GLN A 28 -8.43 -18.73 1.87
CA GLN A 28 -9.44 -19.67 1.39
C GLN A 28 -8.76 -21.01 1.08
N GLN A 29 -9.04 -22.02 1.90
CA GLN A 29 -8.81 -23.42 1.56
C GLN A 29 -10.04 -23.98 0.83
N SER A 30 -9.81 -24.74 -0.26
CA SER A 30 -10.34 -26.09 -0.58
C SER A 30 -10.46 -26.30 -2.11
N GLY A 31 -9.84 -27.37 -2.63
CA GLY A 31 -9.84 -27.80 -4.05
C GLY A 31 -11.18 -28.41 -4.54
N PRO A 32 -11.24 -29.21 -5.65
CA PRO A 32 -10.28 -30.27 -6.02
C PRO A 32 -9.97 -30.45 -7.54
N ARG A 33 -9.00 -31.32 -7.87
CA ARG A 33 -8.77 -31.92 -9.20
C ARG A 33 -9.18 -33.39 -9.20
N VAL A 34 -9.95 -33.86 -10.21
CA VAL A 34 -10.03 -35.27 -10.67
C VAL A 34 -10.38 -35.31 -12.18
N LEU A 35 -9.78 -36.26 -12.93
CA LEU A 35 -10.10 -36.61 -14.34
C LEU A 35 -10.66 -38.07 -14.41
N VAL A 36 -11.93 -38.21 -14.87
CA VAL A 36 -12.68 -39.17 -15.79
C VAL A 36 -12.25 -40.67 -15.92
N PRO A 37 -13.09 -41.71 -16.29
CA PRO A 37 -14.37 -41.65 -17.06
C PRO A 37 -15.50 -42.74 -16.90
N GLN A 38 -16.61 -42.50 -17.65
CA GLN A 38 -17.70 -43.37 -18.21
C GLN A 38 -19.03 -43.67 -17.45
N ALA A 39 -20.11 -43.65 -18.25
CA ALA A 39 -21.56 -43.75 -17.94
C ALA A 39 -22.10 -45.20 -18.16
N PRO A 40 -23.39 -45.60 -17.86
CA PRO A 40 -24.60 -45.02 -18.47
C PRO A 40 -25.98 -45.14 -17.72
N VAL A 41 -27.00 -44.52 -18.34
CA VAL A 41 -28.48 -44.73 -18.33
C VAL A 41 -29.36 -44.19 -17.18
N ALA A 42 -30.38 -43.43 -17.58
CA ALA A 42 -31.51 -42.91 -16.79
C ALA A 42 -32.74 -43.85 -16.79
N PRO A 43 -33.72 -43.65 -15.87
CA PRO A 43 -35.02 -43.22 -16.39
C PRO A 43 -35.72 -42.13 -15.56
N THR A 44 -36.72 -41.53 -16.20
CA THR A 44 -37.50 -40.33 -15.88
C THR A 44 -38.72 -40.54 -14.97
N ALA A 45 -39.05 -39.47 -14.20
CA ALA A 45 -40.37 -39.00 -13.72
C ALA A 45 -41.07 -39.79 -12.57
N PRO A 46 -41.93 -39.18 -11.71
CA PRO A 46 -42.79 -38.01 -11.97
C PRO A 46 -42.81 -36.90 -10.89
N ALA A 47 -43.59 -35.86 -11.20
CA ALA A 47 -43.76 -34.62 -10.44
C ALA A 47 -44.87 -34.65 -9.37
N ALA A 48 -44.85 -33.60 -8.54
CA ALA A 48 -45.85 -33.08 -7.57
C ALA A 48 -45.76 -33.61 -6.11
N PRO A 49 -46.18 -32.84 -5.07
CA PRO A 49 -46.97 -31.60 -5.11
C PRO A 49 -46.37 -30.38 -4.35
N THR A 50 -46.93 -29.22 -4.67
CA THR A 50 -46.82 -27.94 -3.98
C THR A 50 -47.20 -28.05 -2.50
N GLN A 51 -46.35 -27.51 -1.61
CA GLN A 51 -46.67 -27.24 -0.21
C GLN A 51 -46.80 -25.71 0.01
N PRO A 52 -47.81 -25.23 0.77
CA PRO A 52 -48.05 -23.80 0.97
C PRO A 52 -47.18 -23.24 2.10
N GLY A 53 -46.66 -22.03 1.86
CA GLY A 53 -46.51 -20.98 2.87
C GLY A 53 -45.77 -21.31 4.15
N VAL A 54 -44.44 -21.17 4.13
CA VAL A 54 -43.69 -20.73 5.32
C VAL A 54 -42.98 -19.43 4.93
N SER A 55 -43.57 -18.32 5.33
CA SER A 55 -43.00 -16.99 5.17
C SER A 55 -41.68 -16.91 5.93
N GLN A 56 -40.57 -16.80 5.20
CA GLN A 56 -39.31 -16.32 5.78
C GLN A 56 -39.47 -14.83 6.06
N PRO A 57 -39.08 -14.33 7.24
CA PRO A 57 -39.04 -12.90 7.48
C PRO A 57 -38.03 -12.29 6.51
N ALA A 58 -38.44 -11.22 5.84
CA ALA A 58 -37.64 -10.48 4.89
C ALA A 58 -36.26 -10.20 5.49
N GLY A 59 -35.21 -10.80 4.90
CA GLY A 59 -33.86 -10.36 5.14
C GLY A 59 -33.80 -8.89 4.80
N GLN A 60 -33.56 -8.05 5.80
CA GLN A 60 -33.18 -6.66 5.58
C GLN A 60 -31.88 -6.71 4.77
N GLN A 61 -32.00 -6.60 3.45
CA GLN A 61 -30.88 -6.23 2.60
C GLN A 61 -30.41 -4.87 3.11
N GLN A 62 -29.31 -4.89 3.85
CA GLN A 62 -28.57 -3.68 4.17
C GLN A 62 -28.32 -2.97 2.85
N PRO A 63 -28.80 -1.73 2.66
CA PRO A 63 -28.58 -1.02 1.42
C PRO A 63 -27.08 -0.84 1.27
N ALA A 64 -26.51 -1.45 0.22
CA ALA A 64 -25.17 -1.15 -0.23
C ALA A 64 -25.15 0.34 -0.52
N THR A 65 -24.53 1.12 0.37
CA THR A 65 -24.28 2.53 0.16
C THR A 65 -23.37 2.63 -1.05
N ARG A 66 -23.96 2.87 -2.22
CA ARG A 66 -23.22 3.15 -3.45
C ARG A 66 -22.45 4.44 -3.17
N ARG A 67 -21.17 4.33 -2.81
CA ARG A 67 -20.26 5.48 -2.75
C ARG A 67 -20.43 6.23 -4.06
N ALA A 68 -20.82 7.49 -4.00
CA ALA A 68 -20.89 8.32 -5.18
C ALA A 68 -19.51 8.26 -5.85
N SER A 69 -19.44 7.76 -7.09
CA SER A 69 -18.20 7.73 -7.83
C SER A 69 -17.77 9.18 -8.07
N VAL A 70 -16.59 9.56 -7.57
CA VAL A 70 -15.99 10.85 -7.93
C VAL A 70 -15.90 10.91 -9.46
N ALA A 71 -16.47 11.94 -10.06
CA ALA A 71 -16.34 12.14 -11.50
C ALA A 71 -14.86 12.39 -11.83
N LEU A 72 -14.25 11.47 -12.59
CA LEU A 72 -12.87 11.58 -13.01
C LEU A 72 -12.82 12.25 -14.39
N PRO A 73 -12.30 13.48 -14.52
CA PRO A 73 -12.20 14.14 -15.82
C PRO A 73 -11.34 13.31 -16.79
N PRO A 74 -11.71 13.18 -18.08
CA PRO A 74 -10.97 12.34 -19.03
C PRO A 74 -9.48 12.67 -19.11
N LYS A 75 -9.12 13.96 -19.14
CA LYS A 75 -7.72 14.39 -19.19
C LYS A 75 -6.93 14.01 -17.93
N VAL A 76 -7.57 13.96 -16.76
CA VAL A 76 -6.92 13.50 -15.52
C VAL A 76 -6.66 11.99 -15.58
N ALA A 77 -7.61 11.21 -16.12
CA ALA A 77 -7.40 9.79 -16.35
C ALA A 77 -6.25 9.53 -17.34
N GLU A 78 -6.21 10.26 -18.46
CA GLU A 78 -5.16 10.14 -19.46
C GLU A 78 -3.76 10.45 -18.90
N GLU A 79 -3.64 11.51 -18.09
CA GLU A 79 -2.37 11.85 -17.43
C GLU A 79 -1.95 10.77 -16.42
N ALA A 80 -2.89 10.21 -15.65
CA ALA A 80 -2.57 9.12 -14.74
C ALA A 80 -2.10 7.86 -15.48
N GLU A 81 -2.74 7.49 -16.59
CA GLU A 81 -2.30 6.37 -17.42
C GLU A 81 -0.93 6.64 -18.06
N ARG A 82 -0.66 7.88 -18.50
CA ARG A 82 0.63 8.31 -19.04
C ARG A 82 1.74 8.14 -18.00
N LEU A 83 1.49 8.60 -16.77
CA LEU A 83 2.42 8.44 -15.64
C LEU A 83 2.59 6.96 -15.27
N GLY A 84 1.53 6.15 -15.31
CA GLY A 84 1.61 4.71 -15.05
C GLY A 84 2.49 3.98 -16.05
N ARG A 85 2.32 4.27 -17.35
CA ARG A 85 3.21 3.74 -18.40
C ARG A 85 4.66 4.17 -18.20
N ALA A 86 4.89 5.43 -17.79
CA ALA A 86 6.22 5.93 -17.49
C ALA A 86 6.86 5.23 -16.28
N TRP A 87 6.07 4.96 -15.24
CA TRP A 87 6.52 4.19 -14.06
C TRP A 87 6.91 2.77 -14.46
N LEU A 88 6.13 2.11 -15.31
CA LEU A 88 6.45 0.77 -15.82
C LEU A 88 7.73 0.78 -16.66
N ALA A 89 7.88 1.78 -17.53
CA ALA A 89 9.04 1.96 -18.38
C ALA A 89 10.29 2.54 -17.67
N ARG A 90 10.16 2.94 -16.40
CA ARG A 90 11.21 3.58 -15.59
C ARG A 90 11.80 4.84 -16.24
N ILE A 91 10.96 5.61 -16.93
CA ILE A 91 11.34 6.90 -17.52
C ILE A 91 10.82 8.04 -16.65
N GLN A 92 11.50 9.18 -16.71
CA GLN A 92 11.13 10.37 -15.93
C GLN A 92 10.26 11.33 -16.77
N PRO A 93 8.92 11.32 -16.61
CA PRO A 93 8.04 12.20 -17.37
C PRO A 93 7.98 13.61 -16.79
N LYS A 94 7.45 14.56 -17.57
CA LYS A 94 6.96 15.84 -17.04
C LYS A 94 5.78 15.66 -16.10
N ALA A 95 5.57 16.63 -15.20
CA ALA A 95 4.39 16.70 -14.35
C ALA A 95 3.08 16.71 -15.17
N PRO A 96 1.95 16.30 -14.58
CA PRO A 96 0.64 16.48 -15.21
C PRO A 96 0.38 17.93 -15.61
N GLU A 97 -0.14 18.15 -16.82
CA GLU A 97 -0.59 19.47 -17.27
C GLU A 97 -1.88 19.93 -16.56
N VAL A 98 -2.59 18.97 -15.95
CA VAL A 98 -3.82 19.20 -15.19
C VAL A 98 -3.55 19.34 -13.70
N LYS A 99 -4.42 20.08 -13.02
CA LYS A 99 -4.39 20.26 -11.57
C LYS A 99 -5.64 19.63 -10.96
N PRO A 100 -5.68 18.31 -10.78
CA PRO A 100 -6.81 17.67 -10.12
C PRO A 100 -6.85 18.09 -8.65
N ASP A 101 -8.04 18.07 -8.05
CA ASP A 101 -8.12 18.04 -6.59
C ASP A 101 -7.70 16.66 -6.05
N LEU A 102 -7.55 16.56 -4.72
CA LEU A 102 -7.12 15.31 -4.08
C LEU A 102 -8.08 14.13 -4.31
N ALA A 103 -9.39 14.39 -4.40
CA ALA A 103 -10.38 13.33 -4.64
C ALA A 103 -10.27 12.79 -6.07
N GLN A 104 -10.09 13.68 -7.05
CA GLN A 104 -9.81 13.34 -8.44
C GLN A 104 -8.47 12.60 -8.57
N ALA A 105 -7.43 13.02 -7.85
CA ALA A 105 -6.14 12.33 -7.85
C ALA A 105 -6.24 10.89 -7.32
N TYR A 106 -6.96 10.65 -6.23
CA TYR A 106 -7.21 9.29 -5.75
C TYR A 106 -8.08 8.47 -6.71
N ALA A 107 -9.07 9.08 -7.36
CA ALA A 107 -9.83 8.40 -8.42
C ALA A 107 -8.95 8.06 -9.63
N ALA A 108 -7.96 8.90 -9.94
CA ALA A 108 -7.00 8.69 -11.02
C ALA A 108 -5.92 7.65 -10.66
N GLN A 109 -5.65 7.41 -9.37
CA GLN A 109 -4.69 6.40 -8.89
C GLN A 109 -5.00 5.00 -9.47
N ASP A 110 -6.27 4.64 -9.63
CA ASP A 110 -6.66 3.36 -10.25
C ASP A 110 -6.23 3.26 -11.73
N ARG A 111 -6.29 4.38 -12.46
CA ARG A 111 -5.84 4.46 -13.86
C ARG A 111 -4.32 4.38 -13.97
N PHE A 112 -3.61 5.07 -13.07
CA PHE A 112 -2.17 4.94 -12.91
C PHE A 112 -1.77 3.49 -12.66
N LEU A 113 -2.36 2.83 -11.66
CA LEU A 113 -2.04 1.45 -11.29
C LEU A 113 -2.35 0.45 -12.40
N ALA A 114 -3.48 0.61 -13.10
CA ALA A 114 -3.83 -0.25 -14.22
C ALA A 114 -2.78 -0.20 -15.36
N ALA A 115 -2.21 0.98 -15.63
CA ALA A 115 -1.17 1.17 -16.63
C ALA A 115 0.23 0.77 -16.12
N ALA A 116 0.52 1.04 -14.85
CA ALA A 116 1.80 0.74 -14.20
C ALA A 116 2.01 -0.76 -13.96
N MET A 117 0.94 -1.49 -13.65
CA MET A 117 1.00 -2.89 -13.23
C MET A 117 -0.06 -3.73 -13.96
N PRO A 118 0.11 -4.00 -15.28
CA PRO A 118 -0.87 -4.73 -16.08
C PRO A 118 -1.21 -6.13 -15.56
N SER A 119 -0.29 -6.76 -14.81
CA SER A 119 -0.50 -8.08 -14.17
C SER A 119 -1.48 -8.04 -13.00
N ARG A 120 -1.85 -6.85 -12.50
CA ARG A 120 -2.80 -6.64 -11.38
C ARG A 120 -2.51 -7.54 -10.16
N PRO A 121 -1.29 -7.47 -9.59
CA PRO A 121 -0.95 -8.25 -8.40
C PRO A 121 -1.92 -7.92 -7.25
N ALA A 122 -2.04 -8.85 -6.31
CA ALA A 122 -2.87 -8.64 -5.13
C ALA A 122 -2.34 -7.47 -4.29
N GLN A 123 -3.23 -6.60 -3.84
CA GLN A 123 -2.90 -5.58 -2.85
C GLN A 123 -2.67 -6.28 -1.49
N LEU A 124 -1.54 -6.00 -0.85
CA LEU A 124 -1.16 -6.54 0.45
C LEU A 124 -1.32 -5.52 1.59
N GLY A 125 -1.34 -4.23 1.28
CA GLY A 125 -1.37 -3.20 2.30
C GLY A 125 -1.43 -1.78 1.77
N TRP A 126 -1.03 -0.86 2.64
CA TRP A 126 -1.05 0.58 2.42
C TRP A 126 0.29 1.20 2.78
N LYS A 127 0.70 2.24 2.05
CA LYS A 127 1.79 3.14 2.42
C LYS A 127 1.20 4.50 2.80
N LEU A 128 1.67 5.10 3.88
CA LEU A 128 1.37 6.49 4.24
C LEU A 128 2.58 7.35 3.97
N THR A 129 2.44 8.44 3.24
CA THR A 129 3.50 9.45 3.02
C THR A 129 3.03 10.83 3.49
N LEU A 130 3.95 11.80 3.62
CA LEU A 130 3.66 13.13 4.18
C LEU A 130 3.06 13.04 5.60
N THR A 131 3.66 12.22 6.48
CA THR A 131 3.15 11.98 7.84
C THR A 131 3.47 13.11 8.81
N ALA A 132 4.55 13.87 8.57
CA ALA A 132 4.93 15.02 9.36
C ALA A 132 4.25 16.30 8.86
N ARG A 133 3.84 17.18 9.80
CA ARG A 133 3.20 18.47 9.49
C ARG A 133 4.07 19.34 8.58
N THR A 134 5.37 19.41 8.84
CA THR A 134 6.32 20.18 8.02
C THR A 134 6.35 19.70 6.57
N THR A 135 6.35 18.38 6.34
CA THR A 135 6.28 17.82 4.99
C THR A 135 4.91 18.04 4.35
N GLN A 136 3.83 17.98 5.12
CA GLN A 136 2.51 18.32 4.60
C GLN A 136 2.47 19.78 4.10
N GLU A 137 2.98 20.73 4.87
CA GLU A 137 3.07 22.15 4.48
C GLU A 137 3.90 22.34 3.21
N MET A 138 5.06 21.70 3.11
CA MET A 138 5.92 21.76 1.91
C MET A 138 5.23 21.26 0.64
N PHE A 139 4.37 20.25 0.76
CA PHE A 139 3.66 19.64 -0.37
C PHE A 139 2.22 20.17 -0.56
N GLY A 140 1.80 21.16 0.24
CA GLY A 140 0.44 21.71 0.22
C GLY A 140 -0.64 20.73 0.71
N ALA A 141 -0.26 19.68 1.43
CA ALA A 141 -1.18 18.69 1.98
C ALA A 141 -1.78 19.15 3.31
N ARG A 142 -3.00 18.67 3.61
CA ARG A 142 -3.66 18.87 4.93
C ARG A 142 -3.73 17.62 5.78
N ALA A 143 -3.29 16.50 5.21
CA ALA A 143 -3.28 15.18 5.83
C ALA A 143 -2.24 14.31 5.09
N PRO A 144 -1.83 13.17 5.67
CA PRO A 144 -0.99 12.20 4.96
C PRO A 144 -1.64 11.73 3.65
N VAL A 145 -0.80 11.39 2.68
CA VAL A 145 -1.21 10.80 1.40
C VAL A 145 -1.06 9.28 1.47
N VAL A 146 -2.01 8.56 0.86
CA VAL A 146 -2.10 7.09 0.95
C VAL A 146 -1.80 6.43 -0.39
N GLY A 147 -0.91 5.44 -0.38
CA GLY A 147 -0.65 4.53 -1.49
C GLY A 147 -1.00 3.09 -1.13
N ARG A 148 -0.97 2.22 -2.13
CA ARG A 148 -1.26 0.78 -2.04
C ARG A 148 0.02 0.00 -2.28
N ILE A 149 0.21 -1.03 -1.48
CA ILE A 149 1.35 -1.96 -1.59
C ILE A 149 0.83 -3.24 -2.23
N PHE A 150 1.54 -3.74 -3.21
CA PHE A 150 1.17 -4.94 -3.95
C PHE A 150 2.18 -6.07 -3.77
N ALA A 151 1.73 -7.29 -4.04
CA ALA A 151 2.58 -8.48 -4.03
C ALA A 151 3.81 -8.29 -4.93
N GLY A 152 4.99 -8.63 -4.40
CA GLY A 152 6.28 -8.46 -5.06
C GLY A 152 6.98 -7.10 -4.83
N GLN A 153 6.36 -6.16 -4.10
CA GLN A 153 6.99 -4.86 -3.80
C GLN A 153 7.69 -4.81 -2.42
N ILE A 154 7.49 -5.81 -1.57
CA ILE A 154 8.17 -5.89 -0.27
C ILE A 154 9.13 -7.06 -0.33
N LEU A 155 10.42 -6.75 -0.19
CA LEU A 155 11.52 -7.69 -0.25
C LEU A 155 11.97 -8.09 1.15
N GLU A 156 12.54 -9.29 1.26
CA GLU A 156 13.06 -9.78 2.53
C GLU A 156 14.39 -9.13 2.89
N ASN A 157 14.69 -9.08 4.19
CA ASN A 157 15.95 -8.58 4.71
C ASN A 157 17.16 -9.20 4.00
N GLY A 158 18.10 -8.36 3.57
CA GLY A 158 19.29 -8.77 2.82
C GLY A 158 19.11 -8.83 1.31
N ALA A 159 17.92 -8.50 0.78
CA ALA A 159 17.70 -8.38 -0.66
C ALA A 159 18.50 -7.21 -1.27
N ASP A 160 19.04 -7.45 -2.46
CA ASP A 160 19.62 -6.40 -3.30
C ASP A 160 18.52 -5.64 -4.06
N VAL A 161 18.56 -4.31 -3.99
CA VAL A 161 17.69 -3.43 -4.78
C VAL A 161 18.52 -2.78 -5.89
N PRO A 162 18.19 -3.00 -7.17
CA PRO A 162 18.89 -2.34 -8.28
C PRO A 162 18.77 -0.82 -8.19
N ARG A 163 19.84 -0.08 -8.51
CA ARG A 163 19.81 1.40 -8.53
C ARG A 163 18.80 1.96 -9.54
N ASP A 164 18.54 1.22 -10.60
CA ASP A 164 17.61 1.51 -11.68
C ASP A 164 16.25 0.83 -11.48
N VAL A 165 15.86 0.52 -10.23
CA VAL A 165 14.56 -0.11 -9.91
C VAL A 165 13.36 0.75 -10.31
N GLY A 166 13.55 2.07 -10.44
CA GLY A 166 12.53 3.04 -10.80
C GLY A 166 13.04 4.16 -11.68
N ALA A 167 12.15 5.11 -11.99
CA ALA A 167 12.46 6.27 -12.80
C ALA A 167 13.32 7.28 -12.03
N ARG A 168 12.96 7.58 -10.78
CA ARG A 168 13.71 8.44 -9.87
C ARG A 168 13.58 7.93 -8.43
N PRO A 169 14.21 6.77 -8.13
CA PRO A 169 14.13 6.16 -6.81
C PRO A 169 14.89 6.99 -5.76
N THR A 170 14.33 7.06 -4.55
CA THR A 170 15.00 7.57 -3.35
C THR A 170 15.02 6.48 -2.29
N VAL A 171 15.63 6.74 -1.13
CA VAL A 171 15.64 5.82 0.00
C VAL A 171 15.11 6.56 1.22
N GLU A 172 14.15 5.95 1.90
CA GLU A 172 13.53 6.43 3.15
C GLU A 172 13.70 5.38 4.24
N VAL A 173 13.72 5.83 5.49
CA VAL A 173 13.77 4.93 6.64
C VAL A 173 12.47 5.00 7.40
N ASP A 174 11.83 3.85 7.46
CA ASP A 174 10.43 3.70 7.76
C ASP A 174 10.18 2.58 8.75
N LEU A 175 8.91 2.43 9.10
CA LEU A 175 8.40 1.29 9.85
C LEU A 175 7.31 0.59 9.05
N ALA A 176 7.38 -0.75 9.06
CA ALA A 176 6.29 -1.60 8.62
C ALA A 176 5.56 -2.17 9.83
N VAL A 177 4.24 -2.06 9.85
CA VAL A 177 3.38 -2.63 10.89
C VAL A 177 2.40 -3.62 10.28
N THR A 178 2.18 -4.72 11.00
CA THR A 178 1.10 -5.67 10.67
C THR A 178 -0.10 -5.36 11.54
N VAL A 179 -1.23 -5.04 10.93
CA VAL A 179 -2.49 -4.83 11.66
C VAL A 179 -3.08 -6.18 12.03
N LYS A 180 -3.40 -6.34 13.31
CA LYS A 180 -3.99 -7.57 13.85
C LYS A 180 -5.46 -7.69 13.49
N ASP A 181 -6.22 -6.60 13.63
CA ASP A 181 -7.66 -6.59 13.48
C ASP A 181 -8.22 -5.18 13.18
N ALA A 182 -9.50 -5.13 12.79
CA ALA A 182 -10.17 -3.91 12.36
C ALA A 182 -10.44 -2.89 13.48
N GLY A 183 -10.24 -3.26 14.75
CA GLY A 183 -10.43 -2.37 15.90
C GLY A 183 -9.52 -1.15 15.87
N ILE A 184 -8.40 -1.21 15.13
CA ILE A 184 -7.50 -0.06 14.90
C ILE A 184 -8.24 1.18 14.36
N MET A 185 -9.35 0.98 13.62
CA MET A 185 -10.14 2.08 13.05
C MET A 185 -10.90 2.89 14.11
N GLN A 186 -11.05 2.37 15.32
CA GLN A 186 -11.68 3.06 16.45
C GLN A 186 -10.65 3.61 17.45
N ALA A 187 -9.37 3.31 17.26
CA ALA A 187 -8.32 3.76 18.15
C ALA A 187 -8.17 5.28 18.07
N THR A 188 -8.16 5.93 19.23
CA THR A 188 -8.08 7.38 19.39
C THR A 188 -6.73 7.86 19.92
N ASN A 189 -5.90 6.93 20.39
CA ASN A 189 -4.57 7.21 20.93
C ASN A 189 -3.57 6.08 20.59
N PRO A 190 -2.25 6.33 20.72
CA PRO A 190 -1.23 5.34 20.36
C PRO A 190 -1.28 4.02 21.14
N LEU A 191 -1.75 4.02 22.40
CA LEU A 191 -1.87 2.80 23.20
C LEU A 191 -2.99 1.90 22.65
N GLU A 192 -4.13 2.49 22.28
CA GLU A 192 -5.21 1.77 21.59
C GLU A 192 -4.74 1.27 20.22
N VAL A 193 -3.98 2.06 19.47
CA VAL A 193 -3.38 1.60 18.19
C VAL A 193 -2.49 0.37 18.43
N ALA A 194 -1.59 0.43 19.42
CA ALA A 194 -0.71 -0.68 19.75
C ALA A 194 -1.48 -1.97 20.10
N ALA A 195 -2.65 -1.85 20.72
CA ALA A 195 -3.54 -2.99 21.00
C ALA A 195 -4.06 -3.70 19.75
N HIS A 196 -4.03 -3.05 18.58
CA HIS A 196 -4.49 -3.60 17.31
C HIS A 196 -3.37 -3.86 16.29
N LEU A 197 -2.11 -3.75 16.71
CA LEU A 197 -0.95 -4.14 15.92
C LEU A 197 -0.42 -5.50 16.38
N ALA A 198 -0.01 -6.34 15.44
CA ALA A 198 0.63 -7.63 15.72
C ALA A 198 2.15 -7.47 15.81
N THR A 199 2.75 -6.79 14.83
CA THR A 199 4.20 -6.63 14.73
C THR A 199 4.58 -5.26 14.20
N VAL A 200 5.79 -4.84 14.53
CA VAL A 200 6.50 -3.72 13.94
C VAL A 200 7.86 -4.19 13.43
N SER A 201 8.30 -3.67 12.28
CA SER A 201 9.59 -3.98 11.67
C SER A 201 10.22 -2.70 11.17
N ALA A 202 11.56 -2.61 11.24
CA ALA A 202 12.28 -1.63 10.44
C ALA A 202 11.97 -1.88 8.95
N TYR A 203 11.81 -0.81 8.18
CA TYR A 203 11.53 -0.88 6.76
C TYR A 203 12.40 0.15 6.04
N ILE A 204 13.15 -0.29 5.03
CA ILE A 204 13.83 0.62 4.11
C ILE A 204 12.94 0.76 2.90
N ASP A 205 12.25 1.88 2.80
CA ASP A 205 11.43 2.15 1.63
C ASP A 205 12.28 2.72 0.50
N VAL A 206 11.97 2.29 -0.72
CA VAL A 206 12.61 2.79 -1.93
C VAL A 206 11.51 3.37 -2.81
N PRO A 207 10.97 4.56 -2.46
CA PRO A 207 9.91 5.16 -3.25
C PRO A 207 10.46 5.70 -4.57
N ASP A 208 9.57 5.87 -5.54
CA ASP A 208 9.88 6.46 -6.84
C ASP A 208 9.15 7.79 -7.00
N LEU A 209 9.91 8.87 -7.02
CA LEU A 209 9.37 10.22 -7.22
C LEU A 209 8.90 10.46 -8.66
N LEU A 210 9.16 9.51 -9.56
CA LEU A 210 8.73 9.37 -10.95
C LEU A 210 9.14 10.51 -11.88
N LEU A 211 8.71 11.73 -11.60
CA LEU A 211 8.84 12.89 -12.48
C LEU A 211 10.30 13.28 -12.76
N ALA A 212 10.52 14.01 -13.85
CA ALA A 212 11.82 14.61 -14.16
C ALA A 212 12.26 15.61 -13.08
N SER A 213 13.58 15.79 -12.94
CA SER A 213 14.14 16.78 -12.02
C SER A 213 13.61 18.18 -12.33
N GLY A 214 13.21 18.92 -11.28
CA GLY A 214 12.64 20.27 -11.39
C GLY A 214 11.14 20.33 -11.71
N GLU A 215 10.50 19.23 -12.08
CA GLU A 215 9.05 19.17 -12.27
C GLU A 215 8.32 19.30 -10.92
N PRO A 216 7.18 20.02 -10.86
CA PRO A 216 6.44 20.20 -9.63
C PRO A 216 5.86 18.87 -9.14
N LEU A 217 6.08 18.57 -7.86
CA LEU A 217 5.52 17.42 -7.17
C LEU A 217 4.73 17.90 -5.94
N ASN A 218 3.41 17.81 -6.00
CA ASN A 218 2.49 18.19 -4.92
C ASN A 218 1.75 16.97 -4.36
N ALA A 219 0.93 17.19 -3.34
CA ALA A 219 0.14 16.14 -2.68
C ALA A 219 -0.78 15.38 -3.64
N GLU A 220 -1.43 16.08 -4.57
CA GLU A 220 -2.33 15.46 -5.55
C GLU A 220 -1.58 14.59 -6.55
N THR A 221 -0.42 15.05 -7.03
CA THR A 221 0.41 14.22 -7.91
C THR A 221 0.93 13.00 -7.18
N LEU A 222 1.41 13.14 -5.94
CA LEU A 222 1.80 12.00 -5.09
C LEU A 222 0.66 11.01 -4.90
N ALA A 223 -0.57 11.47 -4.63
CA ALA A 223 -1.73 10.60 -4.52
C ALA A 223 -2.01 9.85 -5.84
N MET A 224 -1.93 10.54 -6.97
CA MET A 224 -2.10 9.94 -8.29
C MET A 224 -1.06 8.86 -8.58
N ILE A 225 0.22 9.09 -8.25
CA ILE A 225 1.33 8.15 -8.49
C ILE A 225 1.50 7.12 -7.36
N ASN A 226 0.40 6.76 -6.69
CA ASN A 226 0.36 5.75 -5.65
C ASN A 226 1.32 6.02 -4.47
N ALA A 227 1.39 7.27 -4.03
CA ALA A 227 2.26 7.75 -2.95
C ALA A 227 3.75 7.42 -3.15
N GLY A 228 4.19 7.31 -4.41
CA GLY A 228 5.55 6.94 -4.76
C GLY A 228 5.91 5.49 -4.47
N MET A 229 4.94 4.62 -4.15
CA MET A 229 5.25 3.22 -3.82
C MET A 229 5.92 2.51 -5.01
N ARG A 230 7.15 2.01 -4.80
CA ARG A 230 7.91 1.26 -5.80
C ARG A 230 8.35 -0.09 -5.26
N THR A 231 9.19 -0.10 -4.24
CA THR A 231 9.62 -1.31 -3.52
C THR A 231 10.15 -0.92 -2.15
N GLY A 232 10.40 -1.90 -1.29
CA GLY A 232 11.26 -1.72 -0.12
C GLY A 232 11.67 -3.03 0.51
N VAL A 233 12.49 -2.95 1.56
CA VAL A 233 13.07 -4.10 2.26
C VAL A 233 12.56 -4.12 3.69
N VAL A 234 11.89 -5.21 4.08
CA VAL A 234 11.39 -5.38 5.45
C VAL A 234 12.41 -6.10 6.32
N GLY A 235 12.64 -5.54 7.50
CA GLY A 235 13.49 -6.11 8.54
C GLY A 235 12.80 -7.22 9.33
N LYS A 236 13.47 -7.68 10.38
CA LYS A 236 12.91 -8.64 11.32
C LYS A 236 11.71 -8.04 12.05
N ALA A 237 10.59 -8.76 12.03
CA ALA A 237 9.41 -8.42 12.81
C ALA A 237 9.64 -8.58 14.32
N VAL A 238 9.18 -7.58 15.07
CA VAL A 238 9.14 -7.57 16.54
C VAL A 238 7.67 -7.51 16.97
N PRO A 239 7.21 -8.37 17.88
CA PRO A 239 5.86 -8.29 18.41
C PRO A 239 5.59 -6.93 19.07
N VAL A 240 4.44 -6.33 18.76
CA VAL A 240 4.00 -5.12 19.45
C VAL A 240 3.44 -5.51 20.81
N GLN A 241 3.87 -4.81 21.86
CA GLN A 241 3.30 -4.93 23.19
C GLN A 241 2.40 -3.71 23.44
N PRO A 242 1.10 -3.90 23.77
CA PRO A 242 0.19 -2.79 23.98
C PRO A 242 0.32 -2.21 25.38
N THR A 243 1.52 -1.69 25.70
CA THR A 243 1.83 -1.08 26.98
C THR A 243 2.35 0.34 26.81
N PRO A 244 2.19 1.21 27.82
CA PRO A 244 2.74 2.57 27.78
C PRO A 244 4.25 2.60 27.52
N GLU A 245 5.00 1.64 28.06
CA GLU A 245 6.45 1.54 27.91
C GLU A 245 6.84 1.27 26.45
N PHE A 246 6.09 0.40 25.75
CA PHE A 246 6.33 0.14 24.34
C PHE A 246 6.02 1.40 23.49
N VAL A 247 4.92 2.07 23.78
CA VAL A 247 4.54 3.32 23.09
C VAL A 247 5.60 4.41 23.30
N ALA A 248 6.09 4.58 24.53
CA ALA A 248 7.16 5.51 24.84
C ALA A 248 8.46 5.14 24.09
N ALA A 249 8.83 3.86 24.08
CA ALA A 249 10.01 3.39 23.36
C ALA A 249 9.91 3.63 21.85
N MET A 250 8.73 3.52 21.24
CA MET A 250 8.52 3.87 19.84
C MET A 250 8.69 5.38 19.58
N ALA A 251 8.25 6.24 20.50
CA ALA A 251 8.38 7.69 20.40
C ALA A 251 9.84 8.15 20.58
N GLU A 252 10.61 7.47 21.42
CA GLU A 252 12.02 7.76 21.71
C GLU A 252 13.00 6.99 20.81
N MET A 253 12.48 6.18 19.89
CA MET A 253 13.27 5.30 19.03
C MET A 253 14.30 6.12 18.23
N GLN A 254 15.56 5.71 18.34
CA GLN A 254 16.63 6.22 17.50
C GLN A 254 16.93 5.24 16.37
N VAL A 255 17.08 5.79 15.19
CA VAL A 255 17.39 5.06 13.97
C VAL A 255 18.77 5.49 13.50
N LYS A 256 19.60 4.52 13.11
CA LYS A 256 20.90 4.76 12.49
C LYS A 256 20.92 4.12 11.12
N VAL A 257 21.40 4.86 10.14
CA VAL A 257 21.60 4.39 8.78
C VAL A 257 23.09 4.26 8.55
N LEU A 258 23.52 3.07 8.14
CA LEU A 258 24.93 2.77 7.89
C LEU A 258 25.16 2.45 6.42
N ASP A 259 26.34 2.82 5.90
CA ASP A 259 26.78 2.39 4.57
C ASP A 259 27.31 0.93 4.59
N GLY A 260 27.67 0.42 3.42
CA GLY A 260 28.23 -0.93 3.24
C GLY A 260 29.53 -1.20 4.00
N HIS A 261 30.20 -0.17 4.51
CA HIS A 261 31.43 -0.24 5.31
C HIS A 261 31.17 0.00 6.82
N GLY A 262 29.92 0.23 7.21
CA GLY A 262 29.53 0.52 8.59
C GLY A 262 29.70 1.99 9.00
N GLY A 263 29.98 2.88 8.05
CA GLY A 263 30.00 4.33 8.27
C GLY A 263 28.59 4.88 8.48
N LEU A 264 28.43 5.80 9.43
CA LEU A 264 27.14 6.44 9.72
C LEU A 264 26.76 7.43 8.62
N ILE A 265 25.54 7.30 8.09
CA ILE A 265 24.91 8.21 7.12
C ILE A 265 23.97 9.17 7.83
N VAL A 266 23.09 8.64 8.69
CA VAL A 266 22.12 9.36 9.54
C VAL A 266 22.05 8.70 10.90
#